data_AF-A0A7S2YFN7-F1
#
_entry.id   AF-A0A7S2YFN7-F1
#
_cell.length_a   1.000
_cell.length_b   1.000
_cell.length_c   1.000
_cell.angle_alpha   90.00
_cell.angle_beta   90.00
_cell.angle_gamma   90.00
#
_symmetry.space_group_name_H-M   'P 1'
#
loop_
_entity.id
_entity.type
_entity.pdbx_description
1 polymer ?
#
loop_
_entity_poly.entity_id
_entity_poly.type
_entity_poly.pdbx_seq_one_letter_code
_entity_poly.pdbx_strand_id
1 'polypeptide(L)'
;GGAAYHQMAWSSVHPGEYHNFIDTQPDGSPVDERDLLVVEALYNASIEVYGYEQERNVVFKPEKDTVGTNRGPISSFVPKELRPLVEERLVLYQKRYIDAFRSGTELGSWLEQRPVMVRVGDSLFVHGGISLAAAQIMQQLEASVPKTEDQQQHNGATILNLLLSQNANEDQLLDFIQETQPGKVCYELLTYRGNHKPQACSYLHKLLPEGVVRLGVGHTPSDSVRFHCHGDFLALDSALSRYFRNSGNDYCPGHKAQVSQNGHYTCHQMNDYCEGQIIK
;
A
#
# COMPACT_ATOMS: atom_id res chain seq x y z
N GLY A 1 -13.50 -13.74 -1.93
CA GLY A 1 -13.04 -12.39 -1.55
C GLY A 1 -11.61 -12.09 -1.97
N GLY A 2 -10.65 -13.00 -1.77
CA GLY A 2 -9.21 -12.73 -1.92
C GLY A 2 -8.68 -12.49 -3.34
N ALA A 3 -9.30 -13.07 -4.39
CA ALA A 3 -8.78 -12.99 -5.76
C ALA A 3 -8.62 -11.55 -6.29
N ALA A 4 -9.45 -10.60 -5.86
CA ALA A 4 -9.35 -9.20 -6.26
C ALA A 4 -8.12 -8.48 -5.66
N TYR A 5 -7.60 -8.94 -4.53
CA TYR A 5 -6.45 -8.34 -3.83
C TYR A 5 -5.12 -8.96 -4.26
N HIS A 6 -5.11 -10.20 -4.78
CA HIS A 6 -3.92 -10.80 -5.35
C HIS A 6 -3.39 -9.94 -6.52
N GLN A 7 -4.28 -9.28 -7.25
CA GLN A 7 -3.90 -8.38 -8.34
C GLN A 7 -3.09 -7.15 -7.88
N MET A 8 -3.17 -6.76 -6.60
CA MET A 8 -2.39 -5.63 -6.06
C MET A 8 -0.92 -5.98 -5.84
N ALA A 9 -0.58 -7.26 -5.60
CA ALA A 9 0.81 -7.69 -5.51
C ALA A 9 1.56 -7.51 -6.85
N TRP A 10 0.84 -7.56 -7.97
CA TRP A 10 1.41 -7.28 -9.29
C TRP A 10 1.76 -5.80 -9.47
N SER A 11 1.01 -4.88 -8.88
CA SER A 11 1.19 -3.43 -9.07
C SER A 11 2.11 -2.78 -8.04
N SER A 12 2.77 -3.54 -7.17
CA SER A 12 3.42 -2.98 -5.97
C SER A 12 4.95 -3.11 -5.93
N VAL A 13 5.56 -3.83 -6.88
CA VAL A 13 6.98 -4.22 -6.78
C VAL A 13 7.69 -3.97 -8.10
N HIS A 14 8.85 -3.33 -8.04
CA HIS A 14 9.72 -3.17 -9.21
C HIS A 14 10.16 -4.52 -9.74
N PRO A 15 10.26 -4.72 -11.06
CA PRO A 15 10.96 -5.87 -11.61
C PRO A 15 12.32 -6.15 -10.96
N GLY A 16 13.12 -5.10 -10.70
CA GLY A 16 14.39 -5.24 -9.99
C GLY A 16 14.27 -5.52 -8.49
N GLU A 17 13.12 -5.27 -7.87
CA GLU A 17 12.86 -5.60 -6.46
C GLU A 17 12.37 -7.03 -6.27
N TYR A 18 11.90 -7.70 -7.33
CA TYR A 18 11.52 -9.12 -7.21
C TYR A 18 12.69 -9.98 -6.73
N HIS A 19 13.92 -9.65 -7.14
CA HIS A 19 15.12 -10.33 -6.64
C HIS A 19 15.26 -10.26 -5.11
N ASN A 20 14.77 -9.22 -4.44
CA ASN A 20 14.80 -9.11 -2.97
C ASN A 20 13.94 -10.19 -2.28
N PHE A 21 13.01 -10.80 -3.00
CA PHE A 21 12.12 -11.84 -2.47
C PHE A 21 12.53 -13.26 -2.92
N ILE A 22 13.59 -13.38 -3.72
CA ILE A 22 14.02 -14.64 -4.35
C ILE A 22 15.52 -14.84 -4.11
N ASP A 23 16.06 -14.43 -2.95
CA ASP A 23 17.45 -14.71 -2.55
C ASP A 23 17.84 -16.19 -2.76
N THR A 24 16.85 -17.09 -2.72
CA THR A 24 16.95 -18.48 -3.20
C THR A 24 15.67 -18.93 -3.93
N GLN A 25 15.83 -19.72 -5.00
CA GLN A 25 14.77 -20.51 -5.65
C GLN A 25 14.18 -21.54 -4.67
N PRO A 26 13.02 -22.18 -4.97
CA PRO A 26 12.37 -23.11 -4.03
C PRO A 26 13.24 -24.32 -3.64
N ASP A 27 14.24 -24.64 -4.47
CA ASP A 27 15.23 -25.69 -4.26
C ASP A 27 16.52 -25.21 -3.57
N GLY A 28 16.57 -23.95 -3.14
CA GLY A 28 17.74 -23.35 -2.50
C GLY A 28 18.81 -22.85 -3.48
N SER A 29 18.60 -22.95 -4.79
CA SER A 29 19.54 -22.43 -5.78
C SER A 29 19.50 -20.88 -5.85
N PRO A 30 20.59 -20.20 -6.23
CA PRO A 30 20.60 -18.75 -6.40
C PRO A 30 19.64 -18.27 -7.51
N VAL A 31 19.34 -16.96 -7.52
CA VAL A 31 18.78 -16.27 -8.70
C VAL A 31 19.57 -16.68 -9.95
N ASP A 32 18.86 -17.18 -10.97
CA ASP A 32 19.51 -17.72 -12.17
C ASP A 32 19.55 -16.71 -13.31
N GLU A 33 20.30 -17.02 -14.39
CA GLU A 33 20.39 -16.14 -15.57
C GLU A 33 19.01 -15.88 -16.22
N ARG A 34 18.01 -16.74 -15.99
CA ARG A 34 16.66 -16.54 -16.53
C ARG A 34 15.92 -15.44 -15.77
N ASP A 35 16.16 -15.27 -14.47
CA ASP A 35 15.58 -14.17 -13.70
C ASP A 35 16.09 -12.80 -14.19
N LEU A 36 17.40 -12.69 -14.45
CA LEU A 36 17.99 -11.48 -15.04
C LEU A 36 17.36 -11.15 -16.41
N LEU A 37 17.21 -12.16 -17.26
CA LEU A 37 16.57 -12.02 -18.57
C LEU A 37 15.11 -11.56 -18.46
N VAL A 38 14.36 -12.07 -17.48
CA VAL A 38 12.98 -11.65 -17.23
C VAL A 38 12.91 -10.22 -16.73
N VAL A 39 13.75 -9.84 -15.78
CA VAL A 39 13.79 -8.46 -15.26
C VAL A 39 14.13 -7.47 -16.37
N GLU A 40 15.10 -7.79 -17.22
CA GLU A 40 15.42 -6.96 -18.40
C GLU A 40 14.25 -6.86 -19.39
N ALA A 41 13.56 -7.97 -19.66
CA ALA A 41 12.40 -7.97 -20.55
C ALA A 41 11.23 -7.15 -19.99
N LEU A 42 10.96 -7.27 -18.69
CA LEU A 42 9.94 -6.49 -17.99
C LEU A 42 10.28 -5.01 -17.93
N TYR A 43 11.57 -4.69 -17.76
CA TYR A 43 12.05 -3.32 -17.76
C TYR A 43 11.87 -2.66 -19.14
N ASN A 44 12.28 -3.34 -20.20
CA ASN A 44 12.05 -2.89 -21.58
C ASN A 44 10.56 -2.72 -21.91
N ALA A 45 9.72 -3.67 -21.50
CA ALA A 45 8.28 -3.57 -21.65
C ALA A 45 7.70 -2.36 -20.91
N SER A 46 8.23 -2.03 -19.73
CA SER A 46 7.81 -0.85 -18.96
C SER A 46 8.10 0.44 -19.74
N ILE A 47 9.30 0.58 -20.31
CA ILE A 47 9.65 1.76 -21.12
C ILE A 47 8.65 1.93 -22.27
N GLU A 48 8.26 0.85 -22.95
CA GLU A 48 7.26 0.91 -24.01
C GLU A 48 5.89 1.34 -23.51
N VAL A 49 5.41 0.74 -22.40
CA VAL A 49 4.12 1.11 -21.79
C VAL A 49 4.08 2.61 -21.47
N TYR A 50 5.17 3.17 -20.92
CA TYR A 50 5.30 4.61 -20.67
C TYR A 50 5.35 5.43 -21.95
N GLY A 51 6.15 5.00 -22.91
CA GLY A 51 6.26 5.66 -24.20
C GLY A 51 4.91 5.81 -24.92
N TYR A 52 4.03 4.83 -24.75
CA TYR A 52 2.68 4.85 -25.33
C TYR A 52 1.59 5.44 -24.42
N GLU A 53 1.94 5.99 -23.25
CA GLU A 53 0.99 6.48 -22.24
C GLU A 53 -0.09 5.42 -21.88
N GLN A 54 0.32 4.15 -21.82
CA GLN A 54 -0.55 3.00 -21.53
C GLN A 54 -0.49 2.57 -20.06
N GLU A 55 0.14 3.35 -19.20
CA GLU A 55 0.46 2.98 -17.83
C GLU A 55 -0.80 2.75 -16.97
N ARG A 56 -1.94 3.36 -17.34
CA ARG A 56 -3.26 3.12 -16.72
C ARG A 56 -3.99 1.89 -17.24
N ASN A 57 -3.54 1.34 -18.37
CA ASN A 57 -4.18 0.27 -19.11
C ASN A 57 -3.42 -1.05 -19.01
N VAL A 58 -2.23 -1.07 -18.41
CA VAL A 58 -1.37 -2.25 -18.30
C VAL A 58 -1.08 -2.54 -16.84
N VAL A 59 -0.99 -3.83 -16.49
CA VAL A 59 -0.64 -4.31 -15.16
C VAL A 59 0.36 -5.46 -15.26
N PHE A 60 1.17 -5.62 -14.22
CA PHE A 60 2.28 -6.56 -14.12
C PHE A 60 1.85 -8.02 -13.87
N LYS A 61 0.83 -8.47 -14.58
CA LYS A 61 0.28 -9.83 -14.47
C LYS A 61 0.75 -10.70 -15.65
N PRO A 62 0.81 -12.02 -15.48
CA PRO A 62 1.26 -12.94 -16.53
C PRO A 62 0.33 -12.92 -17.74
N GLU A 63 -0.98 -12.99 -17.53
CA GLU A 63 -1.95 -13.14 -18.61
C GLU A 63 -3.14 -12.19 -18.48
N LYS A 64 -3.91 -12.04 -19.55
CA LYS A 64 -5.11 -11.22 -19.53
C LYS A 64 -6.17 -11.92 -18.67
N ASP A 65 -6.49 -11.35 -17.52
CA ASP A 65 -7.58 -11.84 -16.69
C ASP A 65 -8.87 -12.04 -17.51
N THR A 66 -9.55 -13.15 -17.25
CA THR A 66 -10.96 -13.35 -17.64
C THR A 66 -11.91 -12.67 -16.66
N VAL A 67 -11.44 -12.35 -15.44
CA VAL A 67 -12.24 -11.79 -14.35
C VAL A 67 -11.46 -10.69 -13.65
N GLY A 68 -11.88 -9.44 -13.84
CA GLY A 68 -11.39 -8.31 -13.05
C GLY A 68 -10.32 -7.47 -13.77
N THR A 69 -10.72 -6.24 -14.08
CA THR A 69 -9.99 -5.16 -14.77
C THR A 69 -9.88 -5.31 -16.30
N ASN A 70 -10.30 -4.28 -17.04
CA ASN A 70 -10.10 -4.16 -18.50
C ASN A 70 -8.63 -3.88 -18.88
N ARG A 71 -7.69 -4.03 -17.94
CA ARG A 71 -6.26 -3.74 -18.13
C ARG A 71 -5.55 -4.96 -18.74
N GLY A 72 -4.69 -4.72 -19.72
CA GLY A 72 -3.85 -5.73 -20.38
C GLY A 72 -2.67 -6.17 -19.50
N PRO A 73 -2.09 -7.35 -19.76
CA PRO A 73 -0.90 -7.81 -19.06
C PRO A 73 0.37 -7.20 -19.65
N ILE A 74 1.38 -6.93 -18.81
CA ILE A 74 2.70 -6.44 -19.24
C ILE A 74 3.39 -7.41 -20.22
N SER A 75 3.11 -8.70 -20.11
CA SER A 75 3.61 -9.73 -21.04
C SER A 75 3.23 -9.49 -22.50
N SER A 76 2.18 -8.69 -22.78
CA SER A 76 1.81 -8.31 -24.14
C SER A 76 2.86 -7.41 -24.82
N PHE A 77 3.67 -6.70 -24.03
CA PHE A 77 4.77 -5.84 -24.46
C PHE A 77 6.13 -6.55 -24.45
N VAL A 78 6.16 -7.84 -24.07
CA VAL A 78 7.38 -8.67 -24.09
C VAL A 78 7.51 -9.40 -25.44
N PRO A 79 8.75 -9.61 -25.97
CA PRO A 79 8.99 -10.45 -27.15
C PRO A 79 8.33 -11.83 -27.03
N LYS A 80 7.72 -12.32 -28.11
CA LYS A 80 6.87 -13.53 -28.09
C LYS A 80 7.60 -14.76 -27.55
N GLU A 81 8.88 -14.87 -27.87
CA GLU A 81 9.80 -15.92 -27.44
C GLU A 81 10.09 -15.92 -25.93
N LEU A 82 9.99 -14.76 -25.26
CA LEU A 82 10.23 -14.62 -23.82
C LEU A 82 8.95 -14.66 -22.99
N ARG A 83 7.77 -14.52 -23.60
CA ARG A 83 6.48 -14.49 -22.87
C ARG A 83 6.25 -15.68 -21.95
N PRO A 84 6.45 -16.95 -22.39
CA PRO A 84 6.21 -18.08 -21.50
C PRO A 84 7.09 -18.03 -20.24
N LEU A 85 8.35 -17.61 -20.41
CA LEU A 85 9.29 -17.45 -19.30
C LEU A 85 8.87 -16.31 -18.35
N VAL A 86 8.50 -15.15 -18.90
CA VAL A 86 8.06 -14.00 -18.10
C VAL A 86 6.77 -14.33 -17.34
N GLU A 87 5.83 -15.02 -17.98
CA GLU A 87 4.57 -15.45 -17.36
C GLU A 87 4.82 -16.42 -16.19
N GLU A 88 5.67 -17.43 -16.40
CA GLU A 88 6.12 -18.36 -15.34
C GLU A 88 6.76 -17.61 -14.16
N ARG A 89 7.69 -16.71 -14.44
CA ARG A 89 8.43 -15.98 -13.41
C ARG A 89 7.56 -14.98 -12.66
N LEU A 90 6.67 -14.26 -13.34
CA LEU A 90 5.70 -13.39 -12.66
C LEU A 90 4.90 -14.20 -11.63
N VAL A 91 4.31 -15.34 -12.01
CA VAL A 91 3.57 -16.22 -11.07
C VAL A 91 4.41 -16.58 -9.85
N LEU A 92 5.66 -16.97 -10.07
CA LEU A 92 6.59 -17.27 -8.99
C LEU A 92 6.85 -16.05 -8.10
N TYR A 93 7.10 -14.88 -8.69
CA TYR A 93 7.47 -13.66 -7.98
C TYR A 93 6.32 -13.15 -7.10
N GLN A 94 5.09 -13.14 -7.60
CA GLN A 94 3.92 -12.83 -6.78
C GLN A 94 3.80 -13.78 -5.60
N LYS A 95 3.96 -15.09 -5.85
CA LYS A 95 3.90 -16.09 -4.78
C LYS A 95 4.95 -15.82 -3.73
N ARG A 96 6.21 -15.57 -4.12
CA ARG A 96 7.31 -15.24 -3.20
C ARG A 96 7.06 -13.98 -2.41
N TYR A 97 6.58 -12.93 -3.06
CA TYR A 97 6.19 -11.70 -2.39
C TYR A 97 5.12 -11.96 -1.33
N ILE A 98 4.02 -12.64 -1.68
CA ILE A 98 2.95 -12.97 -0.72
C ILE A 98 3.50 -13.85 0.41
N ASP A 99 4.28 -14.88 0.08
CA ASP A 99 4.87 -15.81 1.05
C ASP A 99 5.79 -15.08 2.05
N ALA A 100 6.50 -14.04 1.63
CA ALA A 100 7.36 -13.24 2.50
C ALA A 100 6.58 -12.53 3.62
N PHE A 101 5.30 -12.21 3.40
CA PHE A 101 4.45 -11.50 4.37
C PHE A 101 3.45 -12.40 5.12
N ARG A 102 3.54 -13.73 4.94
CA ARG A 102 2.69 -14.68 5.67
C ARG A 102 2.96 -14.68 7.17
N SER A 103 1.96 -15.09 7.94
CA SER A 103 2.12 -15.24 9.39
C SER A 103 3.27 -16.18 9.73
N GLY A 104 4.05 -15.80 10.74
CA GLY A 104 5.21 -16.57 11.19
C GLY A 104 6.51 -16.34 10.40
N THR A 105 6.49 -15.59 9.30
CA THR A 105 7.72 -15.04 8.71
C THR A 105 8.20 -13.81 9.48
N GLU A 106 9.46 -13.42 9.31
CA GLU A 106 10.01 -12.22 9.96
C GLU A 106 9.21 -10.96 9.60
N LEU A 107 8.94 -10.74 8.31
CA LEU A 107 8.17 -9.57 7.84
C LEU A 107 6.69 -9.67 8.22
N GLY A 108 6.07 -10.85 8.14
CA GLY A 108 4.69 -11.06 8.55
C GLY A 108 4.51 -10.76 10.04
N SER A 109 5.32 -11.38 10.90
CA SER A 109 5.29 -11.12 12.34
C SER A 109 5.61 -9.67 12.69
N TRP A 110 6.49 -9.01 11.94
CA TRP A 110 6.75 -7.58 12.12
C TRP A 110 5.55 -6.71 11.74
N LEU A 111 4.85 -7.03 10.65
CA LEU A 111 3.64 -6.31 10.18
C LEU A 111 2.45 -6.51 11.13
N GLU A 112 2.24 -7.72 11.63
CA GLU A 112 1.15 -8.10 12.54
C GLU A 112 1.18 -7.33 13.87
N GLN A 113 2.34 -6.77 14.22
CA GLN A 113 2.53 -5.96 15.43
C GLN A 113 2.34 -4.45 15.19
N ARG A 114 2.10 -4.02 13.94
CA ARG A 114 1.94 -2.59 13.63
C ARG A 114 0.58 -2.09 14.12
N PRO A 115 0.52 -0.94 14.80
CA PRO A 115 -0.74 -0.36 15.21
C PRO A 115 -1.52 0.18 14.01
N VAL A 116 -2.86 0.11 14.06
CA VAL A 116 -3.74 0.75 13.06
C VAL A 116 -3.82 2.26 13.26
N MET A 117 -3.50 2.73 14.47
CA MET A 117 -3.41 4.15 14.79
C MET A 117 -2.38 4.46 15.87
N VAL A 118 -1.81 5.67 15.81
CA VAL A 118 -0.82 6.12 16.80
C VAL A 118 -1.08 7.55 17.22
N ARG A 119 -0.97 7.82 18.52
CA ARG A 119 -0.98 9.18 19.07
C ARG A 119 0.44 9.66 19.31
N VAL A 120 0.78 10.84 18.81
CA VAL A 120 2.05 11.53 19.08
C VAL A 120 1.72 12.93 19.57
N GLY A 121 1.95 13.18 20.86
CA GLY A 121 1.57 14.44 21.51
C GLY A 121 0.04 14.69 21.46
N ASP A 122 -0.33 15.81 20.83
CA ASP A 122 -1.73 16.25 20.64
C ASP A 122 -2.32 15.79 19.30
N SER A 123 -1.63 14.91 18.58
CA SER A 123 -1.98 14.49 17.22
C SER A 123 -2.24 12.99 17.15
N LEU A 124 -3.28 12.59 16.43
CA LEU A 124 -3.63 11.19 16.16
C LEU A 124 -3.40 10.89 14.68
N PHE A 125 -2.74 9.78 14.38
CA PHE A 125 -2.42 9.36 13.02
C PHE A 125 -3.10 8.04 12.68
N VAL A 126 -3.76 8.00 11.51
CA VAL A 126 -4.42 6.84 10.94
C VAL A 126 -4.12 6.78 9.44
N HIS A 127 -4.21 5.59 8.82
CA HIS A 127 -3.95 5.51 7.37
C HIS A 127 -5.07 6.14 6.54
N GLY A 128 -6.31 5.68 6.73
CA GLY A 128 -7.49 6.05 5.94
C GLY A 128 -8.23 7.26 6.47
N GLY A 129 -8.64 7.23 7.75
CA GLY A 129 -9.44 8.27 8.40
C GLY A 129 -10.28 7.72 9.55
N ILE A 130 -11.10 8.55 10.19
CA ILE A 130 -12.01 8.16 11.29
C ILE A 130 -13.42 8.65 10.93
N SER A 131 -14.40 7.75 10.85
CA SER A 131 -15.81 8.15 10.77
C SER A 131 -16.42 8.39 12.15
N LEU A 132 -17.61 8.99 12.17
CA LEU A 132 -18.39 9.15 13.41
C LEU A 132 -18.72 7.78 14.05
N ALA A 133 -18.99 6.75 13.25
CA ALA A 133 -19.31 5.42 13.77
C ALA A 133 -18.08 4.76 14.42
N ALA A 134 -16.91 4.87 13.77
CA ALA A 134 -15.65 4.41 14.35
C ALA A 134 -15.32 5.14 15.66
N ALA A 135 -15.49 6.46 15.69
CA ALA A 135 -15.27 7.26 16.91
C ALA A 135 -16.19 6.82 18.06
N GLN A 136 -17.46 6.56 17.78
CA GLN A 136 -18.42 6.07 18.79
C GLN A 136 -18.03 4.69 19.33
N ILE A 137 -17.61 3.76 18.46
CA ILE A 137 -17.17 2.43 18.89
C ILE A 137 -15.90 2.52 19.73
N MET A 138 -14.94 3.38 19.36
CA MET A 138 -13.74 3.62 20.19
C MET A 138 -14.11 4.13 21.59
N GLN A 139 -15.05 5.07 21.69
CA GLN A 139 -15.54 5.56 22.98
C GLN A 139 -16.24 4.47 23.80
N GLN A 140 -17.02 3.60 23.15
CA GLN A 140 -17.66 2.46 23.81
C GLN A 140 -16.63 1.44 24.33
N LEU A 141 -15.60 1.14 23.54
CA LEU A 141 -14.50 0.26 23.95
C LEU A 141 -13.80 0.83 25.18
N GLU A 142 -13.44 2.11 25.15
CA GLU A 142 -12.82 2.80 26.28
C GLU A 142 -13.69 2.76 27.55
N ALA A 143 -15.01 2.99 27.40
CA ALA A 143 -15.94 2.95 28.53
C ALA A 143 -16.15 1.54 29.12
N SER A 144 -15.84 0.49 28.37
CA SER A 144 -16.00 -0.92 28.80
C SER A 144 -14.85 -1.47 29.63
N VAL A 145 -13.72 -0.76 29.69
CA VAL A 145 -12.55 -1.16 30.48
C VAL A 145 -12.63 -0.51 31.87
N PRO A 146 -12.61 -1.28 32.98
CA PRO A 146 -12.69 -0.72 34.33
C PRO A 146 -11.45 0.12 34.63
N LYS A 147 -11.63 1.45 34.79
CA LYS A 147 -10.57 2.41 35.11
C LYS A 147 -9.87 2.02 36.42
N THR A 148 -8.76 1.30 36.36
CA THR A 148 -7.84 1.12 37.49
C THR A 148 -6.74 2.19 37.43
N GLU A 149 -6.08 2.49 38.55
CA GLU A 149 -5.11 3.60 38.67
C GLU A 149 -3.92 3.51 37.68
N ASP A 150 -3.59 2.31 37.18
CA ASP A 150 -2.53 2.08 36.17
C ASP A 150 -2.98 2.36 34.71
N GLN A 151 -4.26 2.67 34.46
CA GLN A 151 -4.85 2.66 33.11
C GLN A 151 -4.95 4.02 32.42
N GLN A 152 -4.15 5.02 32.81
CA GLN A 152 -4.02 6.25 32.01
C GLN A 152 -3.53 5.99 30.57
N GLN A 153 -3.15 4.75 30.24
CA GLN A 153 -2.71 4.32 28.91
C GLN A 153 -3.77 3.63 28.05
N HIS A 154 -4.93 3.22 28.58
CA HIS A 154 -5.93 2.46 27.82
C HIS A 154 -7.07 3.34 27.31
N ASN A 155 -6.80 4.12 26.26
CA ASN A 155 -7.87 4.74 25.47
C ASN A 155 -8.39 3.78 24.39
N GLY A 156 -9.53 4.10 23.77
CA GLY A 156 -10.15 3.27 22.73
C GLY A 156 -9.19 2.89 21.58
N ALA A 157 -8.25 3.77 21.25
CA ALA A 157 -7.19 3.53 20.26
C ALA A 157 -6.26 2.38 20.67
N THR A 158 -5.83 2.36 21.94
CA THR A 158 -4.95 1.32 22.48
C THR A 158 -5.65 -0.04 22.53
N ILE A 159 -6.94 -0.06 22.88
CA ILE A 159 -7.75 -1.27 22.87
C ILE A 159 -7.89 -1.82 21.45
N LEU A 160 -8.18 -0.96 20.46
CA LEU A 160 -8.25 -1.39 19.05
C LEU A 160 -6.93 -1.95 18.53
N ASN A 161 -5.80 -1.30 18.84
CA ASN A 161 -4.47 -1.80 18.46
C ASN A 161 -4.19 -3.18 19.07
N LEU A 162 -4.56 -3.40 20.34
CA LEU A 162 -4.43 -4.70 20.99
C LEU A 162 -5.31 -5.77 20.32
N LEU A 163 -6.59 -5.45 20.07
CA LEU A 163 -7.51 -6.38 19.41
C LEU A 163 -7.04 -6.74 18.00
N LEU A 164 -6.54 -5.76 17.23
CA LEU A 164 -5.96 -6.03 15.92
C LEU A 164 -4.76 -6.96 16.05
N SER A 165 -3.79 -6.65 16.92
CA SER A 165 -2.58 -7.46 17.10
C SER A 165 -2.90 -8.90 17.52
N GLN A 166 -3.91 -9.11 18.37
CA GLN A 166 -4.38 -10.43 18.78
C GLN A 166 -5.00 -11.25 17.65
N ASN A 167 -5.49 -10.59 16.60
CA ASN A 167 -6.18 -11.22 15.47
C ASN A 167 -5.46 -10.98 14.13
N ALA A 168 -4.21 -10.50 14.13
CA ALA A 168 -3.53 -10.04 12.92
C ALA A 168 -3.04 -11.17 12.01
N ASN A 169 -3.05 -12.42 12.48
CA ASN A 169 -2.57 -13.56 11.70
C ASN A 169 -3.51 -13.94 10.54
N GLU A 170 -2.94 -14.65 9.55
CA GLU A 170 -3.56 -14.97 8.26
C GLU A 170 -4.87 -15.74 8.37
N ASP A 171 -5.03 -16.54 9.43
CA ASP A 171 -6.21 -17.38 9.65
C ASP A 171 -7.36 -16.63 10.33
N GLN A 172 -7.07 -15.56 11.06
CA GLN A 172 -8.04 -14.87 11.92
C GLN A 172 -8.41 -13.47 11.45
N LEU A 173 -7.50 -12.78 10.75
CA LEU A 173 -7.67 -11.37 10.43
C LEU A 173 -8.90 -11.08 9.59
N LEU A 174 -9.18 -11.95 8.60
CA LEU A 174 -10.33 -11.78 7.72
C LEU A 174 -11.64 -11.87 8.50
N ASP A 175 -11.79 -12.90 9.32
CA ASP A 175 -12.97 -13.13 10.15
C ASP A 175 -13.13 -12.01 11.18
N PHE A 176 -12.03 -11.59 11.82
CA PHE A 176 -12.04 -10.45 12.74
C PHE A 176 -12.59 -9.18 12.07
N ILE A 177 -12.08 -8.85 10.88
CA ILE A 177 -12.49 -7.68 10.10
C ILE A 177 -13.95 -7.78 9.64
N GLN A 178 -14.42 -8.97 9.23
CA GLN A 178 -15.74 -9.15 8.64
C GLN A 178 -16.85 -9.35 9.67
N GLU A 179 -16.55 -10.02 10.77
CA GLU A 179 -17.55 -10.51 11.71
C GLU A 179 -17.65 -9.66 12.99
N THR A 180 -16.60 -8.91 13.35
CA THR A 180 -16.60 -8.12 14.59
C THR A 180 -16.75 -6.63 14.35
N GLN A 181 -17.36 -5.90 15.30
CA GLN A 181 -17.41 -4.43 15.23
C GLN A 181 -16.03 -3.77 15.33
N PRO A 182 -15.13 -4.19 16.26
CA PRO A 182 -13.77 -3.66 16.31
C PRO A 182 -12.98 -3.89 15.02
N GLY A 183 -13.09 -5.08 14.41
CA GLY A 183 -12.39 -5.36 13.15
C GLY A 183 -12.92 -4.55 11.98
N LYS A 184 -14.24 -4.32 11.89
CA LYS A 184 -14.84 -3.38 10.91
C LYS A 184 -14.29 -1.97 11.08
N VAL A 185 -14.12 -1.52 12.33
CA VAL A 185 -13.50 -0.23 12.63
C VAL A 185 -12.03 -0.22 12.19
N CYS A 186 -11.24 -1.25 12.47
CA CYS A 186 -9.86 -1.36 11.98
C CYS A 186 -9.79 -1.24 10.46
N TYR A 187 -10.66 -1.93 9.72
CA TYR A 187 -10.71 -1.83 8.26
C TYR A 187 -11.15 -0.44 7.77
N GLU A 188 -12.12 0.17 8.43
CA GLU A 188 -12.54 1.53 8.13
C GLU A 188 -11.40 2.55 8.35
N LEU A 189 -10.65 2.42 9.44
CA LEU A 189 -9.48 3.26 9.74
C LEU A 189 -8.40 3.20 8.67
N LEU A 190 -8.36 2.12 7.88
CA LEU A 190 -7.45 1.92 6.75
C LEU A 190 -8.02 2.44 5.42
N THR A 191 -9.33 2.65 5.30
CA THR A 191 -9.97 2.89 3.98
C THR A 191 -10.86 4.13 3.91
N TYR A 192 -11.20 4.74 5.05
CA TYR A 192 -12.19 5.81 5.12
C TYR A 192 -11.70 7.16 4.60
N ARG A 193 -12.12 7.57 3.42
CA ARG A 193 -11.71 8.85 2.79
C ARG A 193 -12.52 10.08 3.24
N GLY A 194 -13.48 9.92 4.15
CA GLY A 194 -14.47 10.97 4.43
C GLY A 194 -13.89 12.24 5.07
N ASN A 195 -12.80 12.13 5.82
CA ASN A 195 -12.17 13.30 6.46
C ASN A 195 -11.53 14.27 5.45
N HIS A 196 -11.26 13.85 4.21
CA HIS A 196 -10.74 14.75 3.16
C HIS A 196 -11.80 15.66 2.54
N LYS A 197 -13.08 15.48 2.90
CA LYS A 197 -14.17 16.31 2.38
C LYS A 197 -14.27 17.63 3.18
N PRO A 198 -14.57 18.77 2.54
CA PRO A 198 -14.66 20.06 3.24
C PRO A 198 -15.63 20.07 4.43
N GLN A 199 -16.71 19.28 4.37
CA GLN A 199 -17.71 19.21 5.44
C GLN A 199 -17.15 18.58 6.73
N ALA A 200 -16.03 17.83 6.65
CA ALA A 200 -15.41 17.17 7.78
C ALA A 200 -14.95 18.13 8.88
N CYS A 201 -14.56 19.35 8.53
CA CYS A 201 -14.11 20.33 9.52
C CYS A 201 -15.18 20.65 10.57
N SER A 202 -16.47 20.55 10.22
CA SER A 202 -17.57 20.84 11.15
C SER A 202 -17.74 19.79 12.27
N TYR A 203 -17.18 18.60 12.10
CA TYR A 203 -17.31 17.49 13.06
C TYR A 203 -15.98 16.85 13.45
N LEU A 204 -14.85 17.37 12.97
CA LEU A 204 -13.52 16.80 13.19
C LEU A 204 -13.22 16.55 14.68
N HIS A 205 -13.40 17.55 15.54
CA HIS A 205 -13.14 17.42 16.98
C HIS A 205 -14.07 16.43 17.69
N LYS A 206 -15.23 16.09 17.12
CA LYS A 206 -16.11 15.06 17.68
C LYS A 206 -15.56 13.65 17.47
N LEU A 207 -14.62 13.50 16.53
CA LEU A 207 -13.96 12.23 16.23
C LEU A 207 -12.74 11.98 17.13
N LEU A 208 -12.19 13.03 17.72
CA LEU A 208 -10.91 12.99 18.39
C LEU A 208 -11.06 12.60 19.87
N PRO A 209 -10.20 11.70 20.38
CA PRO A 209 -10.11 11.43 21.81
C PRO A 209 -9.71 12.67 22.61
N GLU A 210 -9.90 12.61 23.93
CA GLU A 210 -9.51 13.69 24.83
C GLU A 210 -8.00 14.02 24.73
N GLY A 211 -7.70 15.32 24.66
CA GLY A 211 -6.34 15.84 24.53
C GLY A 211 -5.72 15.69 23.14
N VAL A 212 -6.47 15.21 22.14
CA VAL A 212 -6.07 15.23 20.72
C VAL A 212 -6.75 16.41 20.02
N VAL A 213 -5.95 17.23 19.34
CA VAL A 213 -6.43 18.41 18.61
C VAL A 213 -6.18 18.29 17.10
N ARG A 214 -5.32 17.37 16.65
CA ARG A 214 -5.05 17.14 15.22
C ARG A 214 -5.29 15.69 14.79
N LEU A 215 -5.73 15.53 13.54
CA LEU A 215 -5.86 14.26 12.85
C LEU A 215 -4.95 14.23 11.62
N GLY A 216 -3.96 13.33 11.62
CA GLY A 216 -3.10 13.04 10.47
C GLY A 216 -3.58 11.81 9.71
N VAL A 217 -3.76 11.95 8.40
CA VAL A 217 -4.37 10.93 7.54
C VAL A 217 -3.62 10.78 6.23
N GLY A 218 -3.37 9.52 5.84
CA GLY A 218 -2.83 9.14 4.53
C GLY A 218 -3.92 8.83 3.50
N HIS A 219 -3.71 7.76 2.73
CA HIS A 219 -4.66 7.08 1.84
C HIS A 219 -5.22 7.86 0.63
N THR A 220 -5.40 9.18 0.72
CA THR A 220 -5.89 10.04 -0.38
C THR A 220 -4.76 10.88 -0.93
N PRO A 221 -4.07 10.38 -1.98
CA PRO A 221 -2.86 10.99 -2.49
C PRO A 221 -3.14 12.37 -3.10
N SER A 222 -2.16 13.25 -2.95
CA SER A 222 -2.06 14.56 -3.59
C SER A 222 -0.59 14.89 -3.77
N ASP A 223 -0.24 15.81 -4.66
CA ASP A 223 1.16 16.12 -4.97
C ASP A 223 1.94 16.75 -3.78
N SER A 224 1.25 17.11 -2.69
CA SER A 224 1.85 17.70 -1.50
C SER A 224 1.05 17.36 -0.25
N VAL A 225 1.70 17.47 0.91
CA VAL A 225 1.02 17.48 2.22
C VAL A 225 0.11 18.70 2.30
N ARG A 226 -1.11 18.52 2.81
CA ARG A 226 -2.11 19.60 2.91
C ARG A 226 -2.65 19.73 4.31
N PHE A 227 -2.84 20.98 4.74
CA PHE A 227 -3.44 21.34 6.01
C PHE A 227 -4.86 21.85 5.76
N HIS A 228 -5.85 21.27 6.43
CA HIS A 228 -7.24 21.74 6.40
C HIS A 228 -7.74 22.01 7.82
N CYS A 229 -8.94 22.57 7.92
CA CYS A 229 -9.60 22.83 9.21
C CYS A 229 -8.70 23.64 10.17
N HIS A 230 -8.13 24.74 9.69
CA HIS A 230 -7.22 25.59 10.47
C HIS A 230 -5.96 24.88 11.02
N GLY A 231 -5.53 23.78 10.37
CA GLY A 231 -4.35 23.01 10.78
C GLY A 231 -4.68 21.78 11.63
N ASP A 232 -5.95 21.54 11.93
CA ASP A 232 -6.38 20.40 12.74
C ASP A 232 -6.49 19.11 11.92
N PHE A 233 -6.58 19.20 10.58
CA PHE A 233 -6.53 18.05 9.69
C PHE A 233 -5.30 18.09 8.79
N LEU A 234 -4.47 17.04 8.87
CA LEU A 234 -3.24 16.88 8.10
C LEU A 234 -3.46 15.76 7.07
N ALA A 235 -3.56 16.11 5.79
CA ALA A 235 -3.56 15.14 4.71
C ALA A 235 -2.11 14.88 4.26
N LEU A 236 -1.56 13.76 4.70
CA LEU A 236 -0.13 13.44 4.65
C LEU A 236 0.28 12.57 3.46
N ASP A 237 -0.68 11.99 2.73
CA ASP A 237 -0.37 11.22 1.52
C ASP A 237 0.04 12.17 0.39
N SER A 238 1.33 12.48 0.35
CA SER A 238 1.98 13.34 -0.64
C SER A 238 2.30 12.63 -1.94
N ALA A 239 1.54 11.59 -2.31
CA ALA A 239 1.67 10.93 -3.59
C ALA A 239 3.08 10.36 -3.86
N LEU A 240 3.93 10.15 -2.83
CA LEU A 240 5.22 9.44 -2.93
C LEU A 240 5.11 8.05 -3.58
N SER A 241 3.88 7.57 -3.72
CA SER A 241 3.54 6.33 -4.40
C SER A 241 2.45 6.47 -5.45
N ARG A 242 2.06 7.67 -5.87
CA ARG A 242 1.07 7.86 -6.95
C ARG A 242 1.60 7.31 -8.27
N TYR A 243 2.88 7.48 -8.53
CA TYR A 243 3.58 6.87 -9.65
C TYR A 243 3.63 5.34 -9.54
N PHE A 244 3.94 4.79 -8.35
CA PHE A 244 3.82 3.33 -8.11
C PHE A 244 2.37 2.80 -8.19
N ARG A 245 1.36 3.55 -7.74
CA ARG A 245 -0.03 3.07 -7.58
C ARG A 245 -0.90 3.22 -8.82
N ASN A 246 -0.65 4.21 -9.68
CA ASN A 246 -1.50 4.44 -10.85
C ASN A 246 -1.16 3.45 -11.98
N SER A 247 0.08 3.00 -12.04
CA SER A 247 0.64 2.20 -13.13
C SER A 247 1.57 1.05 -12.73
N GLY A 248 1.87 0.88 -11.44
CA GLY A 248 2.80 -0.16 -10.97
C GLY A 248 4.25 0.10 -11.33
N ASN A 249 4.59 1.26 -11.89
CA ASN A 249 5.92 1.49 -12.44
C ASN A 249 6.28 2.96 -12.36
N ASP A 250 7.46 3.30 -11.88
CA ASP A 250 8.16 4.46 -12.43
C ASP A 250 9.61 4.03 -12.44
N TYR A 251 9.96 3.39 -13.54
CA TYR A 251 11.25 2.77 -13.71
C TYR A 251 11.90 3.42 -14.89
N CYS A 252 12.36 4.63 -14.60
CA CYS A 252 13.55 5.16 -15.19
C CYS A 252 14.60 5.34 -14.11
N PRO A 253 15.14 4.24 -13.58
CA PRO A 253 16.20 4.27 -12.59
C PRO A 253 17.49 4.48 -13.39
N GLY A 254 17.77 5.72 -13.75
CA GLY A 254 18.93 6.02 -14.57
C GLY A 254 19.42 7.44 -14.36
N HIS A 255 20.61 7.55 -13.78
CA HIS A 255 21.48 8.72 -14.00
C HIS A 255 21.91 8.87 -15.48
N LYS A 256 21.43 8.00 -16.38
CA LYS A 256 21.67 7.98 -17.82
C LYS A 256 20.35 7.69 -18.54
N ALA A 257 20.14 8.38 -19.65
CA ALA A 257 19.02 8.13 -20.55
C ALA A 257 19.06 6.70 -21.08
N GLN A 258 17.94 5.99 -21.00
CA GLN A 258 17.75 4.67 -21.61
C GLN A 258 16.66 4.76 -22.67
N VAL A 259 16.80 3.96 -23.72
CA VAL A 259 15.92 3.99 -24.89
C VAL A 259 15.17 2.65 -24.99
N SER A 260 13.88 2.69 -25.33
CA SER A 260 13.06 1.50 -25.60
C SER A 260 13.66 0.62 -26.70
N GLN A 261 13.26 -0.66 -26.75
CA GLN A 261 13.74 -1.62 -27.75
C GLN A 261 13.51 -1.16 -29.20
N ASN A 262 12.43 -0.45 -29.46
CA ASN A 262 12.14 0.12 -30.78
C ASN A 262 12.93 1.41 -31.08
N GLY A 263 13.65 2.00 -30.11
CA GLY A 263 14.40 3.24 -30.29
C GLY A 263 13.58 4.53 -30.18
N HIS A 264 12.26 4.43 -29.94
CA HIS A 264 11.34 5.58 -30.04
C HIS A 264 11.19 6.38 -28.73
N TYR A 265 11.41 5.75 -27.58
CA TYR A 265 11.13 6.34 -26.28
C TYR A 265 12.39 6.41 -25.46
N THR A 266 12.71 7.60 -24.99
CA THR A 266 13.86 7.82 -24.11
C THR A 266 13.35 8.17 -22.75
N CYS A 267 13.87 7.51 -21.72
CA CYS A 267 13.59 8.00 -20.39
C CYS A 267 14.56 9.09 -19.96
N HIS A 268 13.98 10.21 -19.55
CA HIS A 268 14.71 11.39 -19.15
C HIS A 268 15.23 11.28 -17.72
N GLN A 269 16.36 11.92 -17.46
CA GLN A 269 16.92 12.02 -16.12
C GLN A 269 15.94 12.79 -15.21
N MET A 270 15.63 12.23 -14.04
CA MET A 270 14.85 12.95 -13.02
C MET A 270 15.59 14.22 -12.60
N ASN A 271 14.87 15.35 -12.52
CA ASN A 271 15.41 16.59 -11.99
C ASN A 271 15.40 16.58 -10.45
N ASP A 272 16.14 17.49 -9.81
CA ASP A 272 16.32 17.53 -8.35
C ASP A 272 15.06 17.96 -7.55
N TYR A 273 13.88 18.06 -8.19
CA TYR A 273 12.63 18.31 -7.48
C TYR A 273 12.18 17.04 -6.77
N CYS A 274 12.42 16.96 -5.45
CA CYS A 274 11.87 15.88 -4.65
C CYS A 274 10.36 16.05 -4.45
N GLU A 275 9.58 15.11 -4.97
CA GLU A 275 8.19 14.91 -4.56
C GLU A 275 8.10 14.70 -3.04
N GLY A 276 7.05 15.22 -2.41
CA GLY A 276 6.88 15.16 -0.95
C GLY A 276 7.43 16.35 -0.16
N GLN A 277 7.86 17.42 -0.81
CA GLN A 277 8.18 18.68 -0.12
C GLN A 277 6.94 19.26 0.59
N ILE A 278 7.15 19.73 1.83
CA ILE A 278 6.14 20.54 2.54
C ILE A 278 6.15 21.92 1.89
N ILE A 279 5.16 22.20 1.03
CA ILE A 279 4.96 23.54 0.48
C ILE A 279 4.26 24.36 1.57
N LYS A 280 4.95 25.38 2.09
CA LYS A 280 4.41 26.36 3.04
C LYS A 280 3.56 27.40 2.32
#